data_AF-A0A9N9WPX7-F1
#
_entry.id   AF-A0A9N9WPX7-F1
#
_cell.length_a   1.000
_cell.length_b   1.000
_cell.length_c   1.000
_cell.angle_alpha   90.00
_cell.angle_beta   90.00
_cell.angle_gamma   90.00
#
_symmetry.space_group_name_H-M   'P 1'
#
loop_
_entity.id
_entity.type
_entity.pdbx_description
1 polymer ?
#
loop_
_entity_poly.entity_id
_entity_poly.type
_entity_poly.pdbx_seq_one_letter_code
_entity_poly.pdbx_strand_id
1 'polypeptide(L)'
;MAGVESMIVEEKPKENRSEIDREKTCPLLLRVFCSSSGRHHSMNEYSHGSAPSNELQIYTWLDASLKELTQLIRDVNPDTRKKGTYFDFALVFPDNRSGSYRMREIGVTCSGQRGADDNKTLSQAKFQIGDYLDINITTPSPNTGMRSKDQRNDRHDRDRDRERERDRDRDQRNRRQY
;
A
#
# COMPACT_ATOMS: atom_id res chain seq x y z
N MET A 1 53.76 -24.31 24.56
CA MET A 1 52.70 -23.34 24.93
C MET A 1 52.32 -22.59 23.67
N ALA A 2 51.19 -22.96 23.05
CA ALA A 2 50.64 -22.24 21.92
C ALA A 2 49.82 -21.06 22.46
N GLY A 3 50.34 -19.84 22.27
CA GLY A 3 49.60 -18.61 22.56
C GLY A 3 48.67 -18.31 21.39
N VAL A 4 47.37 -18.42 21.64
CA VAL A 4 46.32 -17.98 20.72
C VAL A 4 46.28 -16.45 20.71
N GLU A 5 46.65 -15.83 19.60
CA GLU A 5 46.39 -14.41 19.38
C GLU A 5 44.90 -14.24 19.07
N SER A 6 44.15 -13.68 20.01
CA SER A 6 42.77 -13.28 19.81
C SER A 6 42.71 -12.11 18.83
N MET A 7 42.24 -12.37 17.60
CA MET A 7 41.74 -11.31 16.73
C MET A 7 40.47 -10.72 17.35
N ILE A 8 40.60 -9.57 18.00
CA ILE A 8 39.46 -8.72 18.31
C ILE A 8 39.02 -8.13 16.97
N VAL A 9 37.95 -8.68 16.40
CA VAL A 9 37.23 -8.05 15.30
C VAL A 9 36.62 -6.78 15.87
N GLU A 10 37.15 -5.62 15.50
CA GLU A 10 36.46 -4.34 15.72
C GLU A 10 35.13 -4.41 14.96
N GLU A 11 34.06 -4.74 15.67
CA GLU A 11 32.71 -4.50 15.20
C GLU A 11 32.57 -2.98 15.03
N LYS A 12 32.69 -2.50 13.78
CA LYS A 12 32.26 -1.15 13.42
C LYS A 12 30.87 -0.94 14.03
N PRO A 13 30.64 0.12 14.81
CA PRO A 13 29.30 0.44 15.29
C PRO A 13 28.41 0.48 14.05
N LYS A 14 27.32 -0.32 14.03
CA LYS A 14 26.22 -0.06 13.11
C LYS A 14 25.87 1.39 13.34
N GLU A 15 26.23 2.27 12.42
CA GLU A 15 25.82 3.66 12.46
C GLU A 15 24.29 3.61 12.55
N ASN A 16 23.78 3.84 13.76
CA ASN A 16 22.42 4.31 13.93
C ASN A 16 22.39 5.55 13.07
N ARG A 17 21.82 5.44 11.86
CA ARG A 17 21.68 6.54 10.90
C ARG A 17 20.89 7.60 11.65
N SER A 18 21.65 8.50 12.24
CA SER A 18 21.33 9.22 13.48
C SER A 18 20.23 10.22 13.22
N GLU A 19 19.44 10.47 14.25
CA GLU A 19 18.53 11.62 14.33
C GLU A 19 19.18 12.84 13.66
N ILE A 20 18.58 13.35 12.59
CA ILE A 20 19.17 14.43 11.82
C ILE A 20 18.87 15.71 12.58
N ASP A 21 19.91 16.52 12.83
CA ASP A 21 19.71 17.86 13.37
C ASP A 21 19.10 18.74 12.27
N ARG A 22 17.76 18.87 12.31
CA ARG A 22 16.95 19.60 11.33
C ARG A 22 17.18 21.11 11.35
N GLU A 23 17.77 21.67 12.42
CA GLU A 23 18.10 23.09 12.50
C GLU A 23 19.39 23.42 11.74
N LYS A 24 20.34 22.48 11.72
CA LYS A 24 21.65 22.65 11.09
C LYS A 24 21.75 22.04 9.70
N THR A 25 20.84 21.13 9.35
CA THR A 25 20.85 20.41 8.08
C THR A 25 19.81 21.00 7.13
N CYS A 26 20.23 21.38 5.92
CA CYS A 26 19.29 21.85 4.90
C CYS A 26 18.32 20.71 4.50
N PRO A 27 17.00 20.95 4.44
CA PRO A 27 16.06 19.94 3.99
C PRO A 27 16.27 19.60 2.51
N LEU A 28 15.95 18.36 2.15
CA LEU A 28 15.85 17.90 0.77
C LEU A 28 14.44 18.14 0.22
N LEU A 29 14.35 18.32 -1.10
CA LEU A 29 13.08 18.35 -1.82
C LEU A 29 12.66 16.92 -2.17
N LEU A 30 11.58 16.45 -1.55
CA LEU A 30 10.95 15.17 -1.85
C LEU A 30 9.75 15.41 -2.78
N ARG A 31 9.76 14.77 -3.95
CA ARG A 31 8.66 14.79 -4.91
C ARG A 31 7.76 13.58 -4.69
N VAL A 32 6.51 13.82 -4.35
CA VAL A 32 5.52 12.81 -3.98
C VAL A 32 4.37 12.81 -4.98
N PHE A 33 3.94 11.63 -5.43
CA PHE A 33 2.83 11.46 -6.37
C PHE A 33 1.76 10.60 -5.73
N CYS A 34 0.51 11.08 -5.71
CA CYS A 34 -0.58 10.44 -4.96
C CYS A 34 -1.66 9.84 -5.86
N SER A 35 -1.66 8.52 -6.07
CA SER A 35 -2.72 7.84 -6.82
C SER A 35 -3.92 7.51 -5.92
N SER A 36 -5.14 7.86 -6.36
CA SER A 36 -6.39 7.49 -5.70
C SER A 36 -7.15 6.37 -6.43
N SER A 37 -6.52 5.74 -7.43
CA SER A 37 -7.13 4.70 -8.28
C SER A 37 -7.12 3.30 -7.64
N GLY A 38 -6.54 3.17 -6.44
CA GLY A 38 -6.36 1.89 -5.74
C GLY A 38 -5.10 1.13 -6.17
N ARG A 39 -4.28 1.69 -7.07
CA ARG A 39 -2.97 1.15 -7.47
C ARG A 39 -1.96 2.28 -7.62
N HIS A 40 -0.67 1.96 -7.49
CA HIS A 40 0.43 2.89 -7.82
C HIS A 40 0.40 3.30 -9.30
N HIS A 41 0.98 4.46 -9.63
CA HIS A 41 1.07 4.92 -11.02
C HIS A 41 1.89 3.94 -11.87
N SER A 42 1.61 3.91 -13.16
CA SER A 42 2.36 3.06 -14.08
C SER A 42 3.78 3.59 -14.28
N MET A 43 4.75 2.70 -14.41
CA MET A 43 6.15 3.06 -14.66
C MET A 43 6.33 3.92 -15.92
N ASN A 44 5.45 3.74 -16.91
CA ASN A 44 5.45 4.48 -18.16
C ASN A 44 5.15 5.97 -17.96
N GLU A 45 4.41 6.33 -16.90
CA GLU A 45 4.08 7.73 -16.58
C GLU A 45 5.30 8.53 -16.10
N TYR A 46 6.31 7.83 -15.58
CA TYR A 46 7.59 8.40 -15.13
C TYR A 46 8.65 8.44 -16.24
N SER A 47 8.35 7.92 -17.42
CA SER A 47 9.30 7.82 -18.52
C SER A 47 9.40 9.13 -19.32
N HIS A 48 10.54 9.35 -19.98
CA HIS A 48 10.78 10.50 -20.88
C HIS A 48 10.69 11.88 -20.21
N GLY A 49 10.95 11.99 -18.91
CA GLY A 49 10.89 13.27 -18.18
C GLY A 49 9.47 13.76 -17.90
N SER A 50 8.45 12.96 -18.22
CA SER A 50 7.09 13.16 -17.76
C SER A 50 6.94 12.66 -16.32
N ALA A 51 6.02 13.27 -15.57
CA ALA A 51 5.60 12.82 -14.26
C ALA A 51 4.09 13.02 -14.10
N PRO A 52 3.40 12.25 -13.24
CA PRO A 52 1.99 12.46 -12.96
C PRO A 52 1.68 13.88 -12.46
N SER A 53 0.54 14.46 -12.87
CA SER A 53 0.19 15.86 -12.59
C SER A 53 -0.09 16.19 -11.12
N ASN A 54 -0.38 15.18 -10.32
CA ASN A 54 -0.68 15.21 -8.88
C ASN A 54 0.60 15.20 -8.03
N GLU A 55 1.57 16.06 -8.39
CA GLU A 55 2.82 16.22 -7.67
C GLU A 55 2.61 17.04 -6.38
N LEU A 56 3.08 16.50 -5.26
CA LEU A 56 3.22 17.17 -3.98
C LEU A 56 4.70 17.29 -3.65
N GLN A 57 5.14 18.52 -3.41
CA GLN A 57 6.53 18.81 -3.04
C GLN A 57 6.63 19.00 -1.54
N ILE A 58 7.52 18.22 -0.90
CA ILE A 58 7.72 18.23 0.54
C ILE A 58 9.18 18.54 0.84
N TYR A 59 9.43 19.57 1.64
CA TYR A 59 10.76 19.83 2.20
C TYR A 59 10.93 19.01 3.48
N THR A 60 11.87 18.07 3.49
CA THR A 60 12.04 17.13 4.60
C THR A 60 13.48 16.64 4.74
N TRP A 61 13.73 15.64 5.59
CA TRP A 61 15.04 15.04 5.82
C TRP A 61 14.97 13.53 5.66
N LEU A 62 16.14 12.87 5.61
CA LEU A 62 16.19 11.41 5.44
C LEU A 62 15.64 10.64 6.65
N ASP A 63 15.55 11.27 7.81
CA ASP A 63 14.95 10.68 9.01
C ASP A 63 13.42 10.78 9.04
N ALA A 64 12.80 11.41 8.04
CA ALA A 64 11.36 11.53 7.95
C ALA A 64 10.70 10.15 7.87
N SER A 65 9.68 9.97 8.71
CA SER A 65 8.95 8.71 8.84
C SER A 65 7.77 8.63 7.87
N LEU A 66 7.32 7.42 7.51
CA LEU A 66 6.11 7.26 6.70
C LEU A 66 4.90 7.91 7.37
N LYS A 67 4.80 7.87 8.69
CA LYS A 67 3.73 8.56 9.44
C LYS A 67 3.79 10.08 9.29
N GLU A 68 4.97 10.67 9.30
CA GLU A 68 5.16 12.11 9.09
C GLU A 68 4.69 12.51 7.68
N LEU A 69 5.05 11.73 6.67
CA LEU A 69 4.61 11.94 5.28
C LEU A 69 3.09 11.79 5.16
N THR A 70 2.49 10.77 5.78
CA THR A 70 1.03 10.59 5.84
C THR A 70 0.34 11.79 6.48
N GLN A 71 0.90 12.38 7.54
CA GLN A 71 0.32 13.57 8.17
C GLN A 71 0.26 14.74 7.19
N LEU A 72 1.37 15.03 6.50
CA LEU A 72 1.45 16.12 5.53
C LEU A 72 0.45 15.95 4.38
N ILE A 73 0.33 14.73 3.85
CA ILE A 73 -0.64 14.43 2.78
C ILE A 73 -2.07 14.63 3.25
N ARG A 74 -2.40 14.25 4.49
CA ARG A 74 -3.73 14.47 5.06
C ARG A 74 -4.06 15.95 5.26
N ASP A 75 -3.05 16.78 5.50
CA ASP A 75 -3.24 18.21 5.66
C ASP A 75 -3.59 18.88 4.33
N VAL A 76 -2.97 18.42 3.23
CA VAL A 76 -3.21 18.93 1.87
C VAL A 76 -4.44 18.32 1.19
N ASN A 77 -4.68 17.02 1.37
CA ASN A 77 -5.79 16.30 0.73
C ASN A 77 -6.84 15.83 1.78
N PRO A 78 -7.95 16.58 1.95
CA PRO A 78 -8.94 16.30 3.00
C PRO A 78 -9.65 14.95 2.82
N ASP A 79 -9.76 14.42 1.59
CA ASP A 79 -10.42 13.14 1.33
C ASP A 79 -9.72 11.96 1.99
N THR A 80 -8.42 12.12 2.26
CA THR A 80 -7.54 11.10 2.86
C THR A 80 -7.62 11.07 4.40
N ARG A 81 -8.33 12.04 5.00
CA ARG A 81 -8.50 12.13 6.47
C ARG A 81 -9.46 11.07 7.02
N LYS A 82 -10.26 10.42 6.16
CA LYS A 82 -11.18 9.36 6.56
C LYS A 82 -10.43 8.27 7.32
N LYS A 83 -10.92 7.91 8.51
CA LYS A 83 -10.34 6.81 9.31
C LYS A 83 -10.41 5.52 8.52
N GLY A 84 -9.34 4.73 8.54
CA GLY A 84 -9.21 3.50 7.75
C GLY A 84 -8.73 3.70 6.31
N THR A 85 -8.30 4.93 5.94
CA THR A 85 -7.60 5.16 4.66
C THR A 85 -6.20 4.59 4.74
N TYR A 86 -5.86 3.72 3.79
CA TYR A 86 -4.52 3.15 3.65
C TYR A 86 -3.69 4.00 2.70
N PHE A 87 -2.41 4.16 3.06
CA PHE A 87 -1.39 4.80 2.24
C PHE A 87 -0.30 3.78 2.02
N ASP A 88 -0.21 3.27 0.80
CA ASP A 88 0.85 2.37 0.38
C ASP A 88 1.95 3.19 -0.27
N PHE A 89 3.18 3.04 0.21
CA PHE A 89 4.33 3.83 -0.20
C PHE A 89 5.26 3.00 -1.07
N ALA A 90 5.67 3.58 -2.20
CA ALA A 90 6.67 3.00 -3.07
C ALA A 90 7.70 4.04 -3.52
N LEU A 91 8.97 3.63 -3.58
CA LEU A 91 10.03 4.43 -4.19
C LEU A 91 10.10 4.16 -5.68
N VAL A 92 10.18 5.22 -6.46
CA VAL A 92 10.36 5.20 -7.91
C VAL A 92 11.74 5.77 -8.21
N PHE A 93 12.60 4.97 -8.82
CA PHE A 93 14.01 5.34 -9.07
C PHE A 93 14.44 4.86 -10.46
N PRO A 94 15.38 5.56 -11.11
CA PRO A 94 15.88 5.13 -12.42
C PRO A 94 16.67 3.82 -12.30
N ASP A 95 16.47 2.91 -13.25
CA ASP A 95 17.28 1.72 -13.42
C ASP A 95 18.46 2.01 -14.34
N ASN A 96 19.65 2.10 -13.74
CA ASN A 96 20.91 2.36 -14.44
C ASN A 96 21.20 1.37 -15.57
N ARG A 97 20.59 0.16 -15.58
CA ARG A 97 20.85 -0.86 -16.60
C ARG A 97 19.95 -0.76 -17.82
N SER A 98 18.69 -0.36 -17.62
CA SER A 98 17.67 -0.43 -18.66
C SER A 98 17.24 0.96 -19.16
N GLY A 99 17.66 2.04 -18.49
CA GLY A 99 17.18 3.40 -18.80
C GLY A 99 15.70 3.59 -18.50
N SER A 100 15.04 2.58 -17.92
CA SER A 100 13.66 2.65 -17.44
C SER A 100 13.64 3.06 -15.96
N TYR A 101 12.47 3.39 -15.43
CA TYR A 101 12.32 3.53 -13.98
C TYR A 101 11.88 2.20 -13.37
N ARG A 102 12.13 2.02 -12.07
CA ARG A 102 11.65 0.89 -11.29
C ARG A 102 10.95 1.40 -10.04
N MET A 103 9.96 0.62 -9.60
CA MET A 103 9.20 0.89 -8.40
C MET A 103 9.50 -0.19 -7.35
N ARG A 104 9.62 0.22 -6.09
CA ARG A 104 9.80 -0.67 -4.94
C ARG A 104 8.94 -0.20 -3.77
N GLU A 105 7.99 -1.03 -3.38
CA GLU A 105 7.19 -0.82 -2.17
C GLU A 105 8.08 -0.76 -0.93
N ILE A 106 7.79 0.19 -0.04
CA ILE A 106 8.55 0.45 1.17
C ILE A 106 7.73 0.30 2.45
N GLY A 107 6.40 0.35 2.39
CA GLY A 107 5.56 0.11 3.56
C GLY A 107 4.18 0.73 3.45
N VAL A 108 3.33 0.43 4.43
CA VAL A 108 1.94 0.91 4.44
C VAL A 108 1.63 1.59 5.77
N THR A 109 0.87 2.69 5.72
CA THR A 109 0.30 3.31 6.92
C THR A 109 -1.22 3.41 6.81
N CYS A 110 -1.90 3.55 7.94
CA CYS A 110 -3.36 3.67 8.00
C CYS A 110 -3.78 4.92 8.80
N SER A 111 -4.72 5.69 8.25
CA SER A 111 -5.26 6.86 8.94
C SER A 111 -6.04 6.44 10.20
N GLY A 112 -5.55 6.85 11.36
CA GLY A 112 -6.21 6.62 12.65
C GLY A 112 -5.89 5.28 13.30
N GLN A 113 -4.99 4.47 12.73
CA GLN A 113 -4.49 3.24 13.33
C GLN A 113 -2.96 3.23 13.29
N ARG A 114 -2.32 2.68 14.34
CA ARG A 114 -0.87 2.51 14.34
C ARG A 114 -0.49 1.32 13.45
N GLY A 115 0.33 1.57 12.44
CA GLY A 115 0.93 0.57 11.57
C GLY A 115 2.30 0.11 12.05
N ALA A 116 2.78 -1.00 11.51
CA ALA A 116 4.14 -1.49 11.77
C ALA A 116 5.20 -0.61 11.06
N ASP A 117 4.87 -0.06 9.90
CA ASP A 117 5.77 0.76 9.09
C ASP A 117 5.71 2.25 9.42
N ASP A 118 4.88 2.67 10.38
CA ASP A 118 4.70 4.10 10.75
C ASP A 118 6.02 4.81 11.05
N ASN A 119 6.91 4.12 11.76
CA ASN A 119 8.21 4.66 12.20
C ASN A 119 9.32 4.43 11.17
N LYS A 120 9.02 3.78 10.04
CA LYS A 120 10.01 3.51 9.00
C LYS A 120 10.40 4.83 8.34
N THR A 121 11.69 5.10 8.26
CA THR A 121 12.21 6.35 7.72
C THR A 121 12.64 6.22 6.26
N LEU A 122 12.70 7.34 5.52
CA LEU A 122 13.25 7.37 4.15
C LEU A 122 14.65 6.75 4.08
N SER A 123 15.43 7.05 5.12
CA SER A 123 16.72 6.48 5.44
C SER A 123 16.73 4.95 5.46
N GLN A 124 15.85 4.35 6.28
CA GLN A 124 15.70 2.90 6.38
C GLN A 124 15.13 2.28 5.10
N ALA A 125 14.33 3.05 4.36
CA ALA A 125 13.78 2.67 3.07
C ALA A 125 14.83 2.69 1.93
N LYS A 126 16.07 3.14 2.20
CA LYS A 126 17.16 3.33 1.22
C LYS A 126 16.80 4.34 0.12
N PHE A 127 16.09 5.40 0.48
CA PHE A 127 15.83 6.52 -0.42
C PHE A 127 17.16 7.22 -0.79
N GLN A 128 17.29 7.59 -2.06
CA GLN A 128 18.35 8.43 -2.58
C GLN A 128 17.77 9.74 -3.10
N ILE A 129 18.54 10.83 -2.98
CA ILE A 129 18.12 12.12 -3.52
C ILE A 129 18.02 11.99 -5.05
N GLY A 130 16.85 12.34 -5.58
CA GLY A 130 16.50 12.14 -6.99
C GLY A 130 15.46 11.04 -7.20
N ASP A 131 15.27 10.14 -6.22
CA ASP A 131 14.15 9.20 -6.23
C ASP A 131 12.82 9.95 -6.05
N TYR A 132 11.77 9.41 -6.63
CA TYR A 132 10.40 9.85 -6.41
C TYR A 132 9.71 8.95 -5.38
N LEU A 133 8.70 9.51 -4.72
CA LEU A 133 7.82 8.76 -3.84
C LEU A 133 6.44 8.65 -4.47
N ASP A 134 5.99 7.43 -4.75
CA ASP A 134 4.65 7.14 -5.20
C ASP A 134 3.81 6.62 -4.03
N ILE A 135 2.61 7.15 -3.87
CA ILE A 135 1.71 6.78 -2.78
C ILE A 135 0.35 6.42 -3.36
N ASN A 136 -0.06 5.18 -3.14
CA ASN A 136 -1.40 4.73 -3.44
C ASN A 136 -2.31 4.93 -2.22
N ILE A 137 -3.38 5.68 -2.40
CA ILE A 137 -4.33 6.05 -1.36
C ILE A 137 -5.61 5.24 -1.58
N THR A 138 -5.90 4.36 -0.63
CA THR A 138 -7.11 3.53 -0.65
C THR A 138 -8.03 3.94 0.49
N THR A 139 -9.05 4.72 0.17
CA THR A 139 -10.09 5.08 1.15
C THR A 139 -11.00 3.86 1.41
N PRO A 140 -11.43 3.63 2.66
CA PRO A 140 -12.34 2.54 2.97
C PRO A 140 -13.69 2.84 2.31
N SER A 141 -14.05 2.06 1.31
CA SER A 141 -15.37 2.14 0.70
C SER A 141 -16.41 1.72 1.75
N PRO A 142 -17.50 2.47 1.95
CA PRO A 142 -18.60 2.05 2.82
C PRO A 142 -19.32 0.77 2.34
N ASN A 143 -18.98 0.21 1.16
CA ASN A 143 -19.78 -0.84 0.52
C ASN A 143 -19.10 -2.20 0.34
N THR A 144 -17.88 -2.42 0.85
CA THR A 144 -17.16 -3.70 0.67
C THR A 144 -17.48 -4.75 1.76
N GLY A 145 -18.55 -4.55 2.54
CA GLY A 145 -18.98 -5.44 3.61
C GLY A 145 -20.18 -6.36 3.32
N MET A 146 -20.83 -6.27 2.15
CA MET A 146 -22.13 -6.93 1.92
C MET A 146 -22.27 -7.63 0.57
N ARG A 147 -21.31 -8.49 0.22
CA ARG A 147 -21.48 -9.45 -0.90
C ARG A 147 -20.88 -10.81 -0.59
N SER A 148 -21.49 -11.62 0.28
CA SER A 148 -21.33 -13.09 0.24
C SER A 148 -22.18 -13.96 1.20
N LYS A 149 -23.30 -13.49 1.77
CA LYS A 149 -24.17 -14.41 2.57
C LYS A 149 -25.59 -14.65 2.06
N ASP A 150 -26.14 -13.82 1.18
CA ASP A 150 -27.52 -14.04 0.72
C ASP A 150 -27.67 -15.00 -0.47
N GLN A 151 -26.62 -15.23 -1.27
CA GLN A 151 -26.72 -16.12 -2.45
C GLN A 151 -26.75 -17.63 -2.14
N ARG A 152 -26.57 -18.05 -0.88
CA ARG A 152 -26.60 -19.48 -0.52
C ARG A 152 -28.01 -19.99 -0.22
N ASN A 153 -28.95 -19.14 0.21
CA ASN A 153 -30.32 -19.56 0.49
C ASN A 153 -31.20 -19.64 -0.77
N ASP A 154 -31.00 -18.75 -1.74
CA ASP A 154 -31.83 -18.73 -2.97
C ASP A 154 -31.68 -19.99 -3.84
N ARG A 155 -30.52 -20.67 -3.79
CA ARG A 155 -30.31 -21.89 -4.57
C ARG A 155 -31.06 -23.08 -3.99
N HIS A 156 -31.14 -23.18 -2.66
CA HIS A 156 -31.74 -24.34 -2.03
C HIS A 156 -33.28 -24.33 -2.14
N ASP A 157 -33.91 -23.16 -2.10
CA ASP A 157 -35.37 -23.05 -2.29
C ASP A 157 -35.79 -23.41 -3.74
N ARG A 158 -35.03 -22.96 -4.75
CA ARG A 158 -35.35 -23.28 -6.16
C ARG A 158 -35.27 -24.78 -6.48
N ASP A 159 -34.33 -25.50 -5.88
CA ASP A 159 -34.22 -26.94 -6.11
C ASP A 159 -35.36 -27.70 -5.43
N ARG A 160 -35.80 -27.24 -4.24
CA ARG A 160 -36.95 -27.82 -3.52
C ARG A 160 -38.28 -27.62 -4.25
N ASP A 161 -38.48 -26.47 -4.87
CA ASP A 161 -39.68 -26.20 -5.65
C ASP A 161 -39.72 -27.01 -6.95
N ARG A 162 -38.58 -27.21 -7.61
CA ARG A 162 -38.48 -28.10 -8.78
C ARG A 162 -38.78 -29.56 -8.47
N GLU A 163 -38.34 -30.07 -7.32
CA GLU A 163 -38.69 -31.45 -6.91
C GLU A 163 -40.18 -31.59 -6.63
N ARG A 164 -40.79 -30.62 -5.93
CA ARG A 164 -42.24 -30.62 -5.66
C ARG A 164 -43.09 -30.59 -6.93
N GLU A 165 -42.65 -29.87 -7.96
CA GLU A 165 -43.35 -29.80 -9.24
C GLU A 165 -43.28 -31.13 -10.00
N ARG A 166 -42.13 -31.80 -9.97
CA ARG A 166 -41.96 -33.15 -10.57
C ARG A 166 -42.81 -34.21 -9.87
N ASP A 167 -42.94 -34.15 -8.56
CA ASP A 167 -43.76 -35.11 -7.81
C ASP A 167 -45.26 -34.93 -8.12
N ARG A 168 -45.74 -33.67 -8.25
CA ARG A 168 -47.12 -33.40 -8.68
C ARG A 168 -47.43 -33.92 -10.08
N ASP A 169 -46.49 -33.77 -11.01
CA ASP A 169 -46.65 -34.28 -12.38
C ASP A 169 -46.67 -35.82 -12.42
N ARG A 170 -45.88 -36.46 -11.56
CA ARG A 170 -45.88 -37.93 -11.43
C ARG A 170 -47.21 -38.45 -10.90
N ASP A 171 -47.77 -37.79 -9.88
CA ASP A 171 -49.07 -38.14 -9.33
C ASP A 171 -50.22 -37.90 -10.33
N GLN A 172 -50.18 -36.80 -11.10
CA GLN A 172 -51.16 -36.57 -12.15
C GLN A 172 -51.11 -37.60 -13.27
N ARG A 173 -49.91 -38.08 -13.65
CA ARG A 173 -49.78 -39.18 -14.62
C ARG A 173 -50.32 -40.49 -14.07
N ASN A 174 -50.06 -40.81 -12.82
CA ASN A 174 -50.48 -42.07 -12.21
C ASN A 174 -52.01 -42.13 -12.01
N ARG A 175 -52.66 -40.98 -11.83
CA ARG A 175 -54.13 -40.86 -11.69
C ARG A 175 -54.90 -40.93 -13.02
N ARG A 176 -54.21 -40.94 -14.18
CA ARG A 176 -54.82 -41.04 -15.52
C ARG A 176 -54.83 -42.46 -16.09
N GLN A 177 -54.37 -43.46 -15.34
CA GLN A 177 -54.34 -44.87 -15.78
C GLN A 177 -55.30 -45.80 -15.00
N TYR A 178 -56.28 -45.24 -14.30
CA TYR A 178 -57.44 -45.99 -13.78
C TYR A 178 -58.73 -45.35 -14.27
#